data_AF-A0A0E0MGI0-F1
#
_entry.id   AF-A0A0E0MGI0-F1
#
_cell.length_a   1.000
_cell.length_b   1.000
_cell.length_c   1.000
_cell.angle_alpha   90.00
_cell.angle_beta   90.00
_cell.angle_gamma   90.00
#
_symmetry.space_group_name_H-M   'P 1'
#
loop_
_entity.id
_entity.type
_entity.pdbx_description
1 polymer ?
#
loop_
_entity_poly.entity_id
_entity_poly.type
_entity_poly.pdbx_seq_one_letter_code
_entity_poly.pdbx_strand_id
1 'polypeptide(L)'
;MPSTFHSLLLPTIRNPKPSRRRGRGGSKRPKKTTKSKNRLADGAAAGDATSFHLKTSARAGLGGDGSGRRGGGGCLVQPLGNLLLLGGGGGGGNLRDAGLGDLRPLPDDVLLDVLGLLAARDLARLSAASRALYVVASHDPLWRALVLDELGGEFAFSDSWRATYIAAASGGRAHLPPRALEIKGFYSDYLFQSWLCANMEMRPEWLHRDTIERRRSISVEQFVSEFEEPNRPVLLEGCLESWPALQKWTREHLLKVSAGKEFAVGPVSMTLDRYFQYADNVQEERPLYLFDAKFTEKVPEMGRDYEVPAYFREDLFGVLGEERPDHRWVIIGPAGSGSSFHVDPNSTSAWNAVIKGAKKWVMFPPEVVPPGVHPSADGAEVTSPVSIMEWFMNFYGACKTWEKRPVECICRAGEVVFVPNGWWHLVINLEESIAITQNYVSRRNLLNVLDFLKRPNASELVSGTTDRVNLHDKFRNAINMTYPGMIKQLELEAQQKAAARKKKVSFWESAVDANTGGFKFSF
;
A
#
# COMPACT_ATOMS: atom_id res chain seq x y z
N MET A 1 4.80 6.06 -8.74
CA MET A 1 4.75 5.55 -10.12
C MET A 1 3.45 6.06 -10.72
N PRO A 2 3.46 7.14 -11.52
CA PRO A 2 2.37 7.40 -12.43
C PRO A 2 2.32 6.24 -13.43
N SER A 3 1.12 5.72 -13.64
CA SER A 3 0.81 4.53 -14.42
C SER A 3 0.70 4.85 -15.91
N THR A 4 1.83 5.00 -16.59
CA THR A 4 1.85 5.00 -18.05
C THR A 4 3.08 4.22 -18.53
N PHE A 5 2.89 3.38 -19.55
CA PHE A 5 3.86 2.46 -20.18
C PHE A 5 3.97 1.03 -19.59
N HIS A 6 2.88 0.26 -19.64
CA HIS A 6 2.99 -1.18 -19.88
C HIS A 6 1.82 -1.68 -20.73
N SER A 7 1.91 -1.44 -22.03
CA SER A 7 1.28 -2.28 -23.04
C SER A 7 2.21 -2.30 -24.24
N LEU A 8 2.34 -3.49 -24.83
CA LEU A 8 3.22 -3.89 -25.93
C LEU A 8 4.57 -4.46 -25.48
N LEU A 9 4.70 -5.76 -25.78
CA LEU A 9 5.90 -6.53 -26.20
C LEU A 9 6.06 -7.84 -25.43
N LEU A 10 5.34 -8.87 -25.88
CA LEU A 10 5.69 -10.29 -25.67
C LEU A 10 6.50 -10.78 -26.89
N PRO A 11 7.66 -11.42 -26.68
CA PRO A 11 8.11 -12.43 -27.63
C PRO A 11 8.60 -13.74 -26.97
N THR A 12 7.92 -14.83 -27.37
CA THR A 12 8.39 -16.20 -27.68
C THR A 12 9.67 -16.75 -27.05
N ILE A 13 9.49 -17.80 -26.23
CA ILE A 13 10.48 -18.66 -25.58
C ILE A 13 11.18 -19.60 -26.59
N ARG A 14 12.53 -19.65 -26.57
CA ARG A 14 13.33 -20.76 -27.13
C ARG A 14 14.29 -21.31 -26.05
N ASN A 15 14.15 -22.60 -25.74
CA ASN A 15 15.01 -23.35 -24.82
C ASN A 15 16.38 -23.71 -25.45
N PRO A 16 17.50 -23.63 -24.70
CA PRO A 16 18.74 -24.32 -25.07
C PRO A 16 19.08 -25.50 -24.12
N LYS A 17 19.62 -26.56 -24.70
CA LYS A 17 20.21 -27.74 -24.01
C LYS A 17 21.70 -27.51 -23.66
N PRO A 18 22.27 -28.26 -22.68
CA PRO A 18 23.43 -27.84 -21.90
C PRO A 18 24.74 -28.56 -22.28
N SER A 19 25.91 -28.01 -21.91
CA SER A 19 27.13 -28.82 -21.79
C SER A 19 28.12 -28.41 -20.66
N ARG A 20 28.35 -29.41 -19.80
CA ARG A 20 29.58 -29.91 -19.12
C ARG A 20 30.71 -28.98 -18.60
N ARG A 21 30.76 -28.99 -17.26
CA ARG A 21 31.88 -29.09 -16.28
C ARG A 21 33.33 -29.34 -16.75
N ARG A 22 34.27 -28.66 -16.07
CA ARG A 22 35.54 -29.11 -15.40
C ARG A 22 36.20 -27.83 -14.79
N GLY A 23 36.93 -27.75 -13.69
CA GLY A 23 37.36 -28.64 -12.61
C GLY A 23 38.55 -28.00 -11.86
N ARG A 24 38.45 -27.92 -10.52
CA ARG A 24 39.49 -27.97 -9.45
C ARG A 24 40.57 -26.87 -9.26
N GLY A 25 40.80 -26.58 -7.96
CA GLY A 25 42.08 -26.17 -7.35
C GLY A 25 42.09 -24.71 -6.85
N GLY A 26 42.21 -24.33 -5.58
CA GLY A 26 42.56 -25.01 -4.33
C GLY A 26 43.88 -24.47 -3.78
N SER A 27 43.86 -23.47 -2.87
CA SER A 27 44.86 -23.32 -1.79
C SER A 27 44.50 -22.19 -0.81
N LYS A 28 44.80 -22.43 0.47
CA LYS A 28 44.49 -21.65 1.70
C LYS A 28 45.77 -20.90 2.14
N ARG A 29 45.69 -19.70 2.75
CA ARG A 29 45.78 -19.39 4.22
C ARG A 29 46.77 -18.20 4.39
N PRO A 30 46.96 -17.57 5.58
CA PRO A 30 46.04 -17.18 6.66
C PRO A 30 46.11 -15.66 7.00
N LYS A 31 45.17 -15.24 7.87
CA LYS A 31 44.99 -13.93 8.51
C LYS A 31 46.10 -13.58 9.53
N LYS A 32 46.31 -12.28 9.75
CA LYS A 32 46.71 -11.73 11.06
C LYS A 32 45.80 -10.55 11.44
N THR A 33 45.46 -10.55 12.72
CA THR A 33 44.50 -9.71 13.44
C THR A 33 45.24 -8.77 14.38
N THR A 34 44.73 -7.55 14.59
CA THR A 34 44.87 -6.83 15.87
C THR A 34 43.70 -5.85 16.06
N LYS A 35 43.20 -5.81 17.29
CA LYS A 35 42.08 -5.00 17.83
C LYS A 35 42.66 -3.92 18.76
N SER A 36 41.98 -2.76 18.87
CA SER A 36 41.61 -2.06 20.14
C SER A 36 40.95 -0.71 19.78
N LYS A 37 39.71 -0.40 20.16
CA LYS A 37 39.12 -0.01 21.47
C LYS A 37 39.36 1.47 21.87
N ASN A 38 38.24 2.20 22.02
CA ASN A 38 37.86 3.23 23.04
C ASN A 38 36.98 4.29 22.35
N ARG A 39 35.68 4.52 22.65
CA ARG A 39 34.92 4.92 23.87
C ARG A 39 35.29 6.31 24.42
N LEU A 40 34.29 7.21 24.38
CA LEU A 40 33.84 8.27 25.33
C LEU A 40 33.19 9.39 24.48
N ALA A 41 31.89 9.67 24.53
CA ALA A 41 31.02 10.22 25.60
C ALA A 41 30.91 11.76 25.54
N ASP A 42 29.74 12.25 25.96
CA ASP A 42 29.25 13.65 26.08
C ASP A 42 28.69 14.29 24.79
N GLY A 43 27.54 14.98 24.76
CA GLY A 43 26.60 15.41 25.78
C GLY A 43 25.90 16.71 25.34
N ALA A 44 24.58 16.66 25.19
CA ALA A 44 23.60 17.77 25.20
C ALA A 44 23.52 18.80 24.04
N ALA A 45 22.40 18.76 23.30
CA ALA A 45 21.58 19.93 22.92
C ALA A 45 20.19 19.45 22.46
N ALA A 46 19.16 19.67 23.30
CA ALA A 46 17.77 19.34 23.00
C ALA A 46 17.08 20.52 22.29
N GLY A 47 17.06 20.47 20.95
CA GLY A 47 15.88 20.90 20.19
C GLY A 47 14.95 19.70 20.04
N ASP A 48 13.68 19.92 19.72
CA ASP A 48 12.73 18.87 19.34
C ASP A 48 13.19 18.24 18.02
N ALA A 49 14.26 17.44 18.12
CA ALA A 49 14.82 16.67 17.04
C ALA A 49 13.82 15.56 16.78
N THR A 50 13.21 15.60 15.61
CA THR A 50 12.44 14.50 15.03
C THR A 50 13.33 13.28 14.90
N SER A 51 13.53 12.57 16.01
CA SER A 51 14.28 11.34 16.10
C SER A 51 13.58 10.29 15.24
N PHE A 52 14.25 9.79 14.21
CA PHE A 52 13.78 8.65 13.45
C PHE A 52 13.97 7.38 14.31
N HIS A 53 12.86 6.83 14.80
CA HIS A 53 12.87 5.50 15.42
C HIS A 53 12.89 4.44 14.31
N LEU A 54 14.06 3.85 14.11
CA LEU A 54 14.26 2.77 13.14
C LEU A 54 13.93 1.42 13.77
N LYS A 55 13.35 0.52 12.96
CA LYS A 55 13.08 -0.87 13.28
C LYS A 55 14.32 -1.52 13.87
N THR A 56 14.16 -2.19 15.00
CA THR A 56 15.25 -2.90 15.68
C THR A 56 15.63 -4.22 15.00
N SER A 57 15.84 -4.25 13.69
CA SER A 57 16.44 -5.41 13.00
C SER A 57 17.97 -5.34 12.98
N ALA A 58 18.57 -5.52 14.16
CA ALA A 58 19.96 -5.92 14.34
C ALA A 58 20.11 -6.90 15.52
N ARG A 59 19.20 -7.88 15.65
CA ARG A 59 19.23 -9.12 16.48
C ARG A 59 17.79 -9.68 16.45
N ALA A 60 17.47 -10.96 16.36
CA ALA A 60 18.21 -12.21 16.45
C ALA A 60 17.35 -13.34 15.85
N GLY A 61 17.99 -14.34 15.25
CA GLY A 61 17.50 -15.71 15.14
C GLY A 61 18.43 -16.61 15.99
N LEU A 62 17.85 -17.42 16.87
CA LEU A 62 18.47 -18.09 18.00
C LEU A 62 19.31 -19.34 17.63
N GLY A 63 20.37 -19.58 18.42
CA GLY A 63 20.87 -20.92 18.76
C GLY A 63 22.04 -21.47 17.94
N GLY A 64 23.28 -21.21 18.36
CA GLY A 64 24.46 -21.92 17.88
C GLY A 64 25.77 -21.16 18.13
N ASP A 65 26.68 -21.80 18.86
CA ASP A 65 27.90 -21.26 19.46
C ASP A 65 28.78 -20.31 18.61
N GLY A 66 29.33 -19.32 19.31
CA GLY A 66 30.76 -19.00 19.25
C GLY A 66 31.32 -18.45 17.94
N SER A 67 31.44 -17.12 17.88
CA SER A 67 32.38 -16.35 17.03
C SER A 67 32.02 -16.12 15.54
N GLY A 68 31.06 -15.24 15.32
CA GLY A 68 30.89 -14.54 14.04
C GLY A 68 30.27 -13.17 14.23
N ARG A 69 31.06 -12.09 14.19
CA ARG A 69 30.53 -10.74 14.00
C ARG A 69 29.90 -10.67 12.60
N ARG A 70 28.60 -10.95 12.48
CA ARG A 70 27.81 -10.51 11.31
C ARG A 70 27.45 -9.05 11.58
N GLY A 71 28.01 -8.14 10.77
CA GLY A 71 27.75 -6.71 10.86
C GLY A 71 26.30 -6.42 10.46
N GLY A 72 25.60 -5.61 11.26
CA GLY A 72 24.35 -5.01 10.81
C GLY A 72 24.64 -4.14 9.59
N GLY A 73 23.93 -4.39 8.48
CA GLY A 73 24.09 -3.63 7.25
C GLY A 73 23.61 -2.20 7.45
N GLY A 74 24.53 -1.23 7.47
CA GLY A 74 24.16 0.18 7.35
C GLY A 74 23.72 0.50 5.93
N CYS A 75 22.89 1.53 5.76
CA CYS A 75 22.54 2.05 4.44
C CYS A 75 23.81 2.51 3.69
N LEU A 76 23.92 2.14 2.41
CA LEU A 76 25.02 2.61 1.54
C LEU A 76 24.91 4.09 1.20
N VAL A 77 23.71 4.66 1.37
CA VAL A 77 23.35 6.05 1.08
C VAL A 77 23.11 6.76 2.39
N GLN A 78 23.56 8.01 2.48
CA GLN A 78 23.30 8.90 3.61
C GLN A 78 22.48 10.12 3.14
N PRO A 79 21.69 10.77 4.01
CA PRO A 79 20.95 11.96 3.64
C PRO A 79 21.90 13.10 3.26
N LEU A 80 21.51 13.91 2.28
CA LEU A 80 22.33 14.97 1.69
C LEU A 80 22.77 16.01 2.72
N GLY A 81 21.92 16.30 3.70
CA GLY A 81 22.24 17.22 4.80
C GLY A 81 23.51 16.82 5.59
N ASN A 82 23.86 15.53 5.66
CA ASN A 82 25.09 15.10 6.33
C ASN A 82 26.37 15.61 5.64
N LEU A 83 26.31 15.90 4.34
CA LEU A 83 27.43 16.47 3.60
C LEU A 83 27.79 17.87 4.12
N LEU A 84 26.79 18.66 4.55
CA LEU A 84 27.00 20.01 5.10
C LEU A 84 27.80 19.97 6.41
N LEU A 85 27.65 18.90 7.20
CA LEU A 85 28.33 18.72 8.49
C LEU A 85 29.81 18.33 8.34
N LEU A 86 30.25 17.95 7.13
CA LEU A 86 31.64 17.59 6.84
C LEU A 86 32.53 18.79 6.50
N GLY A 87 31.95 19.98 6.30
CA GLY A 87 32.58 21.20 5.78
C GLY A 87 33.58 21.92 6.71
N GLY A 88 34.15 21.25 7.72
CA GLY A 88 35.11 21.86 8.65
C GLY A 88 36.55 21.33 8.58
N GLY A 89 36.84 20.25 7.84
CA GLY A 89 38.21 19.72 7.80
C GLY A 89 38.45 18.37 7.10
N GLY A 90 37.45 17.76 6.46
CA GLY A 90 37.62 16.50 5.73
C GLY A 90 37.33 16.69 4.23
N GLY A 91 38.37 16.80 3.40
CA GLY A 91 38.28 17.08 1.97
C GLY A 91 37.69 15.99 1.05
N GLY A 92 36.56 15.38 1.42
CA GLY A 92 35.84 14.45 0.55
C GLY A 92 34.53 15.04 0.04
N GLY A 93 34.44 15.40 -1.23
CA GLY A 93 33.17 15.71 -1.89
C GLY A 93 32.22 14.50 -1.92
N ASN A 94 30.98 14.70 -2.36
CA ASN A 94 30.02 13.60 -2.48
C ASN A 94 30.54 12.51 -3.41
N LEU A 95 30.64 11.26 -2.93
CA LEU A 95 31.08 10.11 -3.72
C LEU A 95 30.20 9.89 -4.95
N ARG A 96 28.92 10.26 -4.85
CA ARG A 96 27.98 10.30 -5.99
C ARG A 96 28.59 11.11 -7.15
N ASP A 97 28.96 12.36 -6.88
CA ASP A 97 29.44 13.29 -7.89
C ASP A 97 30.77 12.85 -8.51
N ALA A 98 31.71 12.42 -7.66
CA ALA A 98 33.02 11.98 -8.13
C ALA A 98 32.97 10.63 -8.87
N GLY A 99 32.02 9.77 -8.52
CA GLY A 99 31.94 8.39 -9.03
C GLY A 99 31.00 8.19 -10.21
N LEU A 100 30.08 9.12 -10.50
CA LEU A 100 29.16 9.03 -11.65
C LEU A 100 29.78 9.53 -12.97
N GLY A 101 30.88 10.28 -12.93
CA GLY A 101 31.50 10.85 -14.13
C GLY A 101 30.51 11.71 -14.92
N ASP A 102 30.36 11.45 -16.21
CA ASP A 102 29.46 12.21 -17.10
C ASP A 102 27.97 12.04 -16.77
N LEU A 103 27.60 11.02 -15.99
CA LEU A 103 26.23 10.83 -15.50
C LEU A 103 25.89 11.72 -14.30
N ARG A 104 26.88 12.40 -13.70
CA ARG A 104 26.70 13.27 -12.53
C ARG A 104 25.54 14.26 -12.64
N PRO A 105 25.31 14.94 -13.80
CA PRO A 105 24.25 15.94 -13.91
C PRO A 105 22.84 15.38 -13.81
N LEU A 106 22.65 14.08 -14.01
CA LEU A 106 21.33 13.45 -13.92
C LEU A 106 20.85 13.42 -12.46
N PRO A 107 19.62 13.85 -12.15
CA PRO A 107 18.95 13.57 -10.89
C PRO A 107 18.84 12.07 -10.61
N ASP A 108 18.73 11.67 -9.34
CA ASP A 108 18.74 10.24 -8.96
C ASP A 108 17.50 9.47 -9.45
N ASP A 109 16.34 10.12 -9.52
CA ASP A 109 15.11 9.58 -10.11
C ASP A 109 15.30 9.29 -11.61
N VAL A 110 15.78 10.28 -12.37
CA VAL A 110 16.06 10.11 -13.82
C VAL A 110 17.14 9.06 -14.04
N LEU A 111 18.16 9.02 -13.18
CA LEU A 111 19.22 8.01 -13.25
C LEU A 111 18.63 6.61 -13.03
N LEU A 112 17.77 6.41 -12.03
CA LEU A 112 17.10 5.13 -11.83
C LEU A 112 16.19 4.75 -12.99
N ASP A 113 15.46 5.69 -13.59
CA ASP A 113 14.62 5.42 -14.76
C ASP A 113 15.45 4.92 -15.95
N VAL A 114 16.58 5.57 -16.23
CA VAL A 114 17.52 5.14 -17.29
C VAL A 114 18.11 3.77 -16.97
N LEU A 115 18.57 3.55 -15.73
CA LEU A 115 19.12 2.25 -15.32
C LEU A 115 18.05 1.14 -15.31
N GLY A 116 16.78 1.48 -15.10
CA GLY A 116 15.65 0.55 -15.15
C GLY A 116 15.42 -0.06 -16.54
N LEU A 117 15.93 0.57 -17.60
CA LEU A 117 15.88 0.04 -18.96
C LEU A 117 16.97 -1.02 -19.24
N LEU A 118 17.92 -1.21 -18.32
CA LEU A 118 19.04 -2.13 -18.51
C LEU A 118 18.70 -3.55 -18.04
N ALA A 119 19.12 -4.54 -18.82
CA ALA A 119 19.07 -5.93 -18.40
C ALA A 119 20.00 -6.17 -17.19
N ALA A 120 19.71 -7.19 -16.37
CA ALA A 120 20.48 -7.51 -15.16
C ALA A 120 22.00 -7.63 -15.39
N ARG A 121 22.42 -8.16 -16.56
CA ARG A 121 23.83 -8.30 -16.92
C ARG A 121 24.53 -6.95 -17.06
N ASP A 122 23.84 -5.96 -17.63
CA ASP A 122 24.41 -4.65 -17.89
C ASP A 122 24.39 -3.80 -16.62
N LEU A 123 23.36 -3.92 -15.78
CA LEU A 123 23.39 -3.40 -14.39
C LEU A 123 24.58 -3.96 -13.60
N ALA A 124 24.82 -5.27 -13.70
CA ALA A 124 25.95 -5.90 -13.01
C ALA A 124 27.30 -5.37 -13.51
N ARG A 125 27.47 -5.19 -14.83
CA ARG A 125 28.67 -4.58 -15.42
C ARG A 125 28.85 -3.13 -14.98
N LEU A 126 27.77 -2.35 -15.01
CA LEU A 126 27.79 -0.95 -14.59
C LEU A 126 28.17 -0.83 -13.10
N SER A 127 27.65 -1.73 -12.25
CA SER A 127 27.97 -1.76 -10.83
C SER A 127 29.47 -2.01 -10.54
N ALA A 128 30.24 -2.50 -11.52
CA ALA A 128 31.68 -2.71 -11.40
C ALA A 128 32.53 -1.51 -11.84
N ALA A 129 31.93 -0.49 -12.46
CA ALA A 129 32.68 0.65 -13.02
C ALA A 129 33.15 1.65 -11.96
N SER A 130 32.35 1.90 -10.92
CA SER A 130 32.73 2.78 -9.82
C SER A 130 31.98 2.45 -8.53
N ARG A 131 32.44 2.99 -7.39
CA ARG A 131 31.72 2.83 -6.11
C ARG A 131 30.35 3.52 -6.13
N ALA A 132 30.20 4.65 -6.82
CA ALA A 132 28.92 5.33 -6.96
C ALA A 132 27.95 4.51 -7.81
N LEU A 133 28.41 4.00 -8.95
CA LEU A 133 27.59 3.14 -9.82
C LEU A 133 27.25 1.82 -9.15
N TYR A 134 28.13 1.28 -8.28
CA TYR A 134 27.76 0.15 -7.43
C TYR A 134 26.56 0.48 -6.54
N VAL A 135 26.56 1.64 -5.87
CA VAL A 135 25.45 2.05 -4.98
C VAL A 135 24.16 2.20 -5.77
N VAL A 136 24.16 2.99 -6.85
CA VAL A 136 22.95 3.26 -7.64
C VAL A 136 22.45 1.99 -8.34
N ALA A 137 23.32 1.23 -9.01
CA ALA A 137 22.91 0.00 -9.70
C ALA A 137 22.55 -1.15 -8.74
N SER A 138 22.79 -1.02 -7.43
CA SER A 138 22.33 -1.96 -6.41
C SER A 138 21.01 -1.53 -5.75
N HIS A 139 20.41 -0.42 -6.18
CA HIS A 139 19.16 0.07 -5.59
C HIS A 139 18.02 -0.93 -5.84
N ASP A 140 17.28 -1.26 -4.79
CA ASP A 140 16.32 -2.38 -4.76
C ASP A 140 15.23 -2.33 -5.84
N PRO A 141 14.58 -1.18 -6.13
CA PRO A 141 13.61 -1.04 -7.21
C PRO A 141 14.06 -1.57 -8.59
N LEU A 142 15.34 -1.41 -8.95
CA LEU A 142 15.87 -1.91 -10.24
C LEU A 142 15.79 -3.44 -10.31
N TRP A 143 16.22 -4.10 -9.23
CA TRP A 143 16.23 -5.56 -9.16
C TRP A 143 14.84 -6.13 -8.89
N ARG A 144 13.98 -5.38 -8.18
CA ARG A 144 12.59 -5.74 -7.98
C ARG A 144 11.85 -5.82 -9.31
N ALA A 145 12.01 -4.82 -10.18
CA ALA A 145 11.43 -4.84 -11.52
C ALA A 145 11.90 -6.07 -12.31
N LEU A 146 13.21 -6.30 -12.39
CA LEU A 146 13.78 -7.47 -13.08
C LEU A 146 13.28 -8.81 -12.53
N VAL A 147 13.15 -8.97 -11.21
CA VAL A 147 12.61 -10.20 -10.61
C VAL A 147 11.16 -10.40 -11.02
N LEU A 148 10.32 -9.37 -10.89
CA LEU A 148 8.89 -9.50 -11.17
C LEU A 148 8.61 -9.69 -12.67
N ASP A 149 9.37 -9.01 -13.53
CA ASP A 149 9.19 -9.08 -14.98
C ASP A 149 9.74 -10.38 -15.58
N GLU A 150 10.92 -10.84 -15.14
CA GLU A 150 11.57 -12.01 -15.73
C GLU A 150 11.17 -13.33 -15.04
N LEU A 151 10.89 -13.30 -13.73
CA LEU A 151 10.59 -14.50 -12.94
C LEU A 151 9.12 -14.62 -12.55
N GLY A 152 8.31 -13.57 -12.75
CA GLY A 152 6.91 -13.55 -12.31
C GLY A 152 6.79 -13.79 -10.80
N GLY A 153 5.89 -14.67 -10.38
CA GLY A 153 5.78 -15.10 -8.98
C GLY A 153 6.62 -16.32 -8.62
N GLU A 154 7.40 -16.88 -9.56
CA GLU A 154 8.15 -18.12 -9.38
C GLU A 154 9.55 -17.90 -8.79
N PHE A 155 9.66 -17.05 -7.77
CA PHE A 155 10.92 -16.77 -7.07
C PHE A 155 10.87 -17.20 -5.59
N ALA A 156 12.05 -17.39 -5.01
CA ALA A 156 12.23 -17.57 -3.57
C ALA A 156 13.01 -16.36 -3.06
N PHE A 157 12.35 -15.49 -2.30
CA PHE A 157 12.96 -14.25 -1.82
C PHE A 157 14.17 -14.56 -0.94
N SER A 158 15.29 -13.90 -1.21
CA SER A 158 16.60 -14.17 -0.60
C SER A 158 17.20 -12.87 -0.04
N ASP A 159 16.69 -12.39 1.10
CA ASP A 159 17.08 -11.17 1.82
C ASP A 159 16.92 -9.82 1.07
N SER A 160 17.19 -9.77 -0.23
CA SER A 160 16.98 -8.59 -1.09
C SER A 160 16.60 -8.98 -2.52
N TRP A 161 16.06 -8.04 -3.29
CA TRP A 161 15.67 -8.27 -4.68
C TRP A 161 16.85 -8.66 -5.57
N ARG A 162 18.01 -8.01 -5.38
CA ARG A 162 19.24 -8.34 -6.10
C ARG A 162 19.72 -9.76 -5.79
N ALA A 163 19.73 -10.14 -4.50
CA ALA A 163 20.15 -11.47 -4.09
C ALA A 163 19.16 -12.55 -4.57
N THR A 164 17.86 -12.23 -4.57
CA THR A 164 16.80 -13.07 -5.15
C THR A 164 17.05 -13.33 -6.64
N TYR A 165 17.30 -12.27 -7.43
CA TYR A 165 17.60 -12.41 -8.85
C TYR A 165 18.86 -13.26 -9.09
N ILE A 166 19.95 -12.98 -8.36
CA ILE A 166 21.20 -13.73 -8.47
C ILE A 166 21.00 -15.21 -8.13
N ALA A 167 20.26 -15.53 -7.07
CA ALA A 167 19.99 -16.90 -6.65
C ALA A 167 19.22 -17.68 -7.74
N ALA A 168 18.20 -17.05 -8.32
CA ALA A 168 17.42 -17.62 -9.42
C ALA A 168 18.28 -17.83 -10.68
N ALA A 169 18.98 -16.79 -11.15
CA ALA A 169 19.83 -16.85 -12.33
C ALA A 169 20.98 -17.86 -12.21
N SER A 170 21.44 -18.14 -10.98
CA SER A 170 22.53 -19.08 -10.70
C SER A 170 22.06 -20.54 -10.54
N GLY A 171 20.76 -20.81 -10.64
CA GLY A 171 20.17 -22.13 -10.45
C GLY A 171 20.39 -22.69 -9.04
N GLY A 172 20.32 -21.83 -8.01
CA GLY A 172 20.48 -22.22 -6.61
C GLY A 172 21.89 -22.68 -6.22
N ARG A 173 22.89 -22.52 -7.10
CA ARG A 173 24.29 -22.72 -6.71
C ARG A 173 24.66 -21.69 -5.65
N ALA A 174 25.16 -22.16 -4.52
CA ALA A 174 25.61 -21.31 -3.43
C ALA A 174 26.71 -20.35 -3.93
N HIS A 175 26.32 -19.15 -4.32
CA HIS A 175 27.25 -18.05 -4.43
C HIS A 175 27.56 -17.59 -3.02
N LEU A 176 28.86 -17.41 -2.73
CA LEU A 176 29.23 -16.64 -1.56
C LEU A 176 28.51 -15.29 -1.70
N PRO A 177 27.72 -14.85 -0.71
CA PRO A 177 27.11 -13.54 -0.78
C PRO A 177 28.24 -12.55 -1.07
N PRO A 178 28.09 -11.68 -2.08
CA PRO A 178 29.13 -10.71 -2.41
C PRO A 178 29.49 -10.00 -1.11
N ARG A 179 30.79 -9.94 -0.81
CA ARG A 179 31.28 -9.33 0.43
C ARG A 179 30.66 -7.94 0.52
N ALA A 180 29.87 -7.70 1.56
CA ALA A 180 29.21 -6.42 1.76
C ALA A 180 30.28 -5.32 1.67
N LEU A 181 30.16 -4.48 0.64
CA LEU A 181 31.07 -3.35 0.45
C LEU A 181 30.66 -2.28 1.45
N GLU A 182 31.59 -1.90 2.31
CA GLU A 182 31.40 -0.70 3.14
C GLU A 182 31.70 0.53 2.27
N ILE A 183 30.64 1.16 1.78
CA ILE A 183 30.72 2.41 1.04
C ILE A 183 30.25 3.54 1.95
N LYS A 184 31.08 4.59 2.07
CA LYS A 184 30.81 5.78 2.87
C LYS A 184 30.98 7.01 1.99
N GLY A 185 30.29 8.09 2.33
CA GLY A 185 30.40 9.35 1.62
C GLY A 185 29.51 9.46 0.37
N PHE A 186 28.59 8.52 0.17
CA PHE A 186 27.56 8.63 -0.86
C PHE A 186 26.33 9.28 -0.24
N TYR A 187 25.96 10.47 -0.73
CA TYR A 187 24.86 11.25 -0.18
C TYR A 187 23.77 11.48 -1.25
N SER A 188 22.52 11.17 -0.91
CA SER A 188 21.34 11.39 -1.75
C SER A 188 20.09 11.27 -0.87
N ASP A 189 19.24 12.30 -0.85
CA ASP A 189 17.96 12.22 -0.13
C ASP A 189 17.00 11.27 -0.85
N TYR A 190 16.96 11.29 -2.18
CA TYR A 190 16.07 10.45 -2.97
C TYR A 190 16.34 8.95 -2.75
N LEU A 191 17.60 8.51 -2.88
CA LEU A 191 17.96 7.11 -2.69
C LEU A 191 17.93 6.69 -1.21
N PHE A 192 18.12 7.63 -0.29
CA PHE A 192 18.01 7.37 1.14
C PHE A 192 16.54 7.22 1.60
N GLN A 193 15.61 7.95 0.97
CA GLN A 193 14.20 7.99 1.33
C GLN A 193 13.55 6.59 1.34
N SER A 194 13.82 5.78 0.32
CA SER A 194 13.27 4.41 0.23
C SER A 194 13.74 3.53 1.39
N TRP A 195 15.04 3.59 1.73
CA TRP A 195 15.58 2.88 2.89
C TRP A 195 15.00 3.40 4.20
N LEU A 196 14.89 4.72 4.36
CA LEU A 196 14.32 5.35 5.55
C LEU A 196 12.87 4.89 5.77
N CYS A 197 12.04 4.95 4.74
CA CYS A 197 10.63 4.53 4.80
C CYS A 197 10.49 3.03 5.12
N ALA A 198 11.33 2.17 4.54
CA ALA A 198 11.34 0.73 4.81
C ALA A 198 11.70 0.40 6.27
N ASN A 199 12.60 1.19 6.86
CA ASN A 199 13.20 0.93 8.17
C ASN A 199 12.58 1.73 9.31
N MET A 200 11.67 2.67 9.05
CA MET A 200 11.06 3.45 10.13
C MET A 200 9.89 2.68 10.78
N GLU A 201 9.75 2.83 12.09
CA GLU A 201 8.58 2.35 12.83
C GLU A 201 7.45 3.39 12.78
N MET A 202 6.20 2.92 12.78
CA MET A 202 5.05 3.80 12.98
C MET A 202 5.16 4.46 14.35
N ARG A 203 5.25 5.78 14.38
CA ARG A 203 5.41 6.50 15.64
C ARG A 203 4.14 6.42 16.49
N PRO A 204 4.24 6.29 17.82
CA PRO A 204 3.07 6.22 18.70
C PRO A 204 2.08 7.36 18.45
N GLU A 205 2.56 8.60 18.29
CA GLU A 205 1.72 9.79 18.03
C GLU A 205 0.82 9.66 16.78
N TRP A 206 1.21 8.87 15.79
CA TRP A 206 0.39 8.60 14.58
C TRP A 206 -0.69 7.55 14.83
N LEU A 207 -0.55 6.76 15.90
CA LEU A 207 -1.45 5.66 16.24
C LEU A 207 -2.54 6.06 17.25
N HIS A 208 -2.30 7.10 18.07
CA HIS A 208 -3.22 7.46 19.17
C HIS A 208 -4.59 7.99 18.73
N ARG A 209 -4.71 8.63 17.55
CA ARG A 209 -6.00 9.16 17.08
C ARG A 209 -6.92 8.00 16.65
N ASP A 210 -8.05 7.91 17.36
CA ASP A 210 -9.19 7.06 17.04
C ASP A 210 -10.47 7.89 17.22
N THR A 211 -11.12 8.23 16.11
CA THR A 211 -12.24 9.17 16.05
C THR A 211 -13.41 8.65 15.21
N ILE A 212 -13.26 7.50 14.54
CA ILE A 212 -14.39 6.84 13.89
C ILE A 212 -15.24 6.22 14.99
N GLU A 213 -16.56 6.45 14.91
CA GLU A 213 -17.50 5.94 15.89
C GLU A 213 -17.53 4.40 15.87
N ARG A 214 -17.51 3.78 17.05
CA ARG A 214 -17.59 2.33 17.21
C ARG A 214 -19.00 1.93 17.62
N ARG A 215 -19.58 0.96 16.93
CA ARG A 215 -20.95 0.47 17.20
C ARG A 215 -20.97 -1.05 17.24
N ARG A 216 -21.78 -1.58 18.17
CA ARG A 216 -22.04 -3.01 18.33
C ARG A 216 -23.54 -3.25 18.38
N SER A 217 -24.00 -4.33 17.75
CA SER A 217 -25.38 -4.82 17.85
C SER A 217 -26.47 -3.79 17.48
N ILE A 218 -26.19 -2.89 16.53
CA ILE A 218 -27.19 -1.97 15.98
C ILE A 218 -28.07 -2.67 14.94
N SER A 219 -29.31 -2.23 14.79
CA SER A 219 -30.18 -2.74 13.72
C SER A 219 -29.72 -2.25 12.35
N VAL A 220 -30.20 -2.91 11.28
CA VAL A 220 -29.90 -2.46 9.90
C VAL A 220 -30.49 -1.07 9.65
N GLU A 221 -31.67 -0.78 10.19
CA GLU A 221 -32.33 0.52 10.08
C GLU A 221 -31.53 1.63 10.78
N GLN A 222 -30.98 1.33 11.96
CA GLN A 222 -30.07 2.24 12.66
C GLN A 222 -28.79 2.48 11.85
N PHE A 223 -28.18 1.42 11.33
CA PHE A 223 -27.00 1.54 10.46
C PHE A 223 -27.29 2.46 9.25
N VAL A 224 -28.40 2.21 8.55
CA VAL A 224 -28.79 2.99 7.38
C VAL A 224 -29.02 4.45 7.75
N SER A 225 -29.82 4.72 8.77
CA SER A 225 -30.24 6.08 9.12
C SER A 225 -29.13 6.93 9.74
N GLU A 226 -28.19 6.32 10.48
CA GLU A 226 -27.14 7.03 11.21
C GLU A 226 -25.81 7.11 10.45
N PHE A 227 -25.53 6.16 9.54
CA PHE A 227 -24.23 6.05 8.87
C PHE A 227 -24.32 5.99 7.35
N GLU A 228 -25.08 5.05 6.77
CA GLU A 228 -25.08 4.87 5.32
C GLU A 228 -25.72 6.05 4.58
N GLU A 229 -26.92 6.46 5.00
CA GLU A 229 -27.65 7.57 4.38
C GLU A 229 -27.00 8.95 4.66
N PRO A 230 -26.45 9.22 5.86
CA PRO A 230 -25.62 10.39 6.10
C PRO A 230 -24.22 10.35 5.46
N ASN A 231 -23.84 9.24 4.84
CA ASN A 231 -22.52 8.99 4.25
C ASN A 231 -21.36 9.15 5.25
N ARG A 232 -21.49 8.55 6.44
CA ARG A 232 -20.52 8.64 7.56
C ARG A 232 -19.84 7.29 7.83
N PRO A 233 -18.51 7.24 7.96
CA PRO A 233 -17.79 6.03 8.34
C PRO A 233 -18.16 5.56 9.75
N VAL A 234 -18.14 4.25 9.95
CA VAL A 234 -18.35 3.61 11.26
C VAL A 234 -17.51 2.34 11.36
N LEU A 235 -17.04 2.04 12.57
CA LEU A 235 -16.42 0.76 12.90
C LEU A 235 -17.45 -0.10 13.62
N LEU A 236 -17.72 -1.28 13.08
CA LEU A 236 -18.72 -2.22 13.57
C LEU A 236 -18.04 -3.40 14.27
N GLU A 237 -18.52 -3.69 15.48
CA GLU A 237 -18.03 -4.77 16.32
C GLU A 237 -19.05 -5.92 16.39
N GLY A 238 -18.56 -7.14 16.57
CA GLY A 238 -19.40 -8.34 16.71
C GLY A 238 -19.97 -8.89 15.38
N CYS A 239 -19.62 -8.29 14.24
CA CYS A 239 -20.12 -8.71 12.92
C CYS A 239 -19.58 -10.08 12.47
N LEU A 240 -18.42 -10.48 13.00
CA LEU A 240 -17.66 -11.63 12.51
C LEU A 240 -17.75 -12.84 13.45
N GLU A 241 -18.50 -12.76 14.56
CA GLU A 241 -18.52 -13.79 15.61
C GLU A 241 -18.93 -15.19 15.08
N SER A 242 -19.75 -15.24 14.03
CA SER A 242 -20.19 -16.48 13.38
C SER A 242 -19.20 -17.02 12.34
N TRP A 243 -18.18 -16.26 11.94
CA TRP A 243 -17.32 -16.62 10.80
C TRP A 243 -16.31 -17.71 11.16
N PRO A 244 -16.32 -18.87 10.47
CA PRO A 244 -15.26 -19.86 10.62
C PRO A 244 -13.86 -19.31 10.35
N ALA A 245 -13.75 -18.27 9.50
CA ALA A 245 -12.47 -17.64 9.15
C ALA A 245 -11.69 -17.15 10.37
N LEU A 246 -12.34 -16.65 11.42
CA LEU A 246 -11.66 -16.16 12.64
C LEU A 246 -10.84 -17.24 13.34
N GLN A 247 -11.23 -18.51 13.20
CA GLN A 247 -10.52 -19.65 13.79
C GLN A 247 -9.68 -20.40 12.75
N LYS A 248 -10.20 -20.56 11.54
CA LYS A 248 -9.58 -21.40 10.50
C LYS A 248 -8.44 -20.71 9.77
N TRP A 249 -8.45 -19.41 9.57
CA TRP A 249 -7.48 -18.73 8.70
C TRP A 249 -6.12 -18.51 9.36
N THR A 250 -5.51 -19.59 9.83
CA THR A 250 -4.09 -19.66 10.20
C THR A 250 -3.23 -19.88 8.96
N ARG A 251 -1.93 -19.59 9.04
CA ARG A 251 -1.01 -19.82 7.91
C ARG A 251 -1.03 -21.29 7.49
N GLU A 252 -0.97 -22.21 8.46
CA GLU A 252 -0.94 -23.66 8.22
C GLU A 252 -2.20 -24.14 7.48
N HIS A 253 -3.36 -23.64 7.90
CA HIS A 253 -4.62 -24.00 7.26
C HIS A 253 -4.71 -23.43 5.85
N LEU A 254 -4.41 -22.14 5.67
CA LEU A 254 -4.45 -21.48 4.36
C LEU A 254 -3.51 -22.16 3.37
N LEU A 255 -2.26 -22.45 3.77
CA LEU A 255 -1.30 -23.19 2.95
C LEU A 255 -1.83 -24.57 2.52
N LYS A 256 -2.55 -25.26 3.41
CA LYS A 256 -3.14 -26.57 3.11
C LYS A 256 -4.28 -26.45 2.10
N VAL A 257 -5.24 -25.55 2.32
CA VAL A 257 -6.44 -25.45 1.46
C VAL A 257 -6.14 -24.78 0.11
N SER A 258 -5.12 -23.94 0.05
CA SER A 258 -4.72 -23.23 -1.17
C SER A 258 -3.51 -23.86 -1.87
N ALA A 259 -3.15 -25.10 -1.55
CA ALA A 259 -1.95 -25.74 -2.09
C ALA A 259 -1.95 -25.74 -3.63
N GLY A 260 -0.89 -25.19 -4.24
CA GLY A 260 -0.74 -25.07 -5.69
C GLY A 260 -1.69 -24.06 -6.36
N LYS A 261 -2.43 -23.25 -5.59
CA LYS A 261 -3.25 -22.16 -6.11
C LYS A 261 -2.48 -20.85 -6.04
N GLU A 262 -2.54 -20.09 -7.12
CA GLU A 262 -1.90 -18.78 -7.21
C GLU A 262 -2.88 -17.65 -6.89
N PHE A 263 -2.39 -16.65 -6.18
CA PHE A 263 -3.10 -15.44 -5.82
C PHE A 263 -2.43 -14.23 -6.44
N ALA A 264 -3.22 -13.22 -6.81
CA ALA A 264 -2.74 -11.94 -7.28
C ALA A 264 -2.01 -11.20 -6.15
N VAL A 265 -0.75 -10.88 -6.39
CA VAL A 265 0.16 -10.22 -5.46
C VAL A 265 0.87 -9.09 -6.21
N GLY A 266 0.27 -7.90 -6.17
CA GLY A 266 0.70 -6.77 -6.99
C GLY A 266 0.70 -7.12 -8.49
N PRO A 267 1.83 -6.98 -9.20
CA PRO A 267 1.89 -7.22 -10.64
C PRO A 267 2.03 -8.71 -11.03
N VAL A 268 2.18 -9.62 -10.06
CA VAL A 268 2.43 -11.05 -10.32
C VAL A 268 1.38 -11.93 -9.65
N SER A 269 1.35 -13.21 -10.01
CA SER A 269 0.58 -14.24 -9.30
C SER A 269 1.54 -15.21 -8.62
N MET A 270 1.29 -15.58 -7.37
CA MET A 270 2.14 -16.52 -6.61
C MET A 270 1.34 -17.39 -5.65
N THR A 271 1.88 -18.54 -5.30
CA THR A 271 1.32 -19.41 -4.26
C THR A 271 1.51 -18.82 -2.86
N LEU A 272 0.65 -19.17 -1.91
CA LEU A 272 0.73 -18.63 -0.54
C LEU A 272 2.03 -19.01 0.20
N ASP A 273 2.64 -20.16 -0.10
CA ASP A 273 3.91 -20.55 0.52
C ASP A 273 5.05 -19.62 0.10
N ARG A 274 5.14 -19.28 -1.19
CA ARG A 274 6.10 -18.30 -1.69
C ARG A 274 5.81 -16.92 -1.14
N TYR A 275 4.53 -16.52 -1.09
CA TYR A 275 4.14 -15.23 -0.56
C TYR A 275 4.50 -15.07 0.91
N PHE A 276 4.22 -16.07 1.76
CA PHE A 276 4.60 -16.02 3.17
C PHE A 276 6.11 -16.03 3.36
N GLN A 277 6.86 -16.81 2.57
CA GLN A 277 8.33 -16.76 2.60
C GLN A 277 8.85 -15.35 2.27
N TYR A 278 8.27 -14.68 1.27
CA TYR A 278 8.59 -13.30 0.95
C TYR A 278 8.21 -12.35 2.10
N ALA A 279 6.98 -12.45 2.61
CA ALA A 279 6.44 -11.56 3.65
C ALA A 279 7.22 -11.65 4.97
N ASP A 280 7.79 -12.81 5.29
CA ASP A 280 8.61 -13.03 6.49
C ASP A 280 9.97 -12.31 6.45
N ASN A 281 10.48 -12.03 5.25
CA ASN A 281 11.86 -11.55 5.06
C ASN A 281 11.94 -10.16 4.42
N VAL A 282 10.84 -9.64 3.88
CA VAL A 282 10.83 -8.36 3.19
C VAL A 282 11.08 -7.19 4.15
N GLN A 283 11.96 -6.28 3.73
CA GLN A 283 12.15 -4.97 4.34
C GLN A 283 12.18 -3.91 3.25
N GLU A 284 11.00 -3.52 2.76
CA GLU A 284 10.86 -2.48 1.73
C GLU A 284 9.78 -1.46 2.08
N GLU A 285 9.82 -0.28 1.48
CA GLU A 285 8.85 0.80 1.74
C GLU A 285 7.43 0.48 1.24
N ARG A 286 7.33 -0.44 0.28
CA ARG A 286 6.08 -0.91 -0.32
C ARG A 286 6.09 -2.42 -0.55
N PRO A 287 5.92 -3.21 0.53
CA PRO A 287 5.83 -4.66 0.40
C PRO A 287 4.74 -5.05 -0.59
N LEU A 288 4.99 -6.06 -1.41
CA LEU A 288 4.00 -6.75 -2.22
C LEU A 288 2.80 -7.12 -1.35
N TYR A 289 1.62 -6.86 -1.88
CA TYR A 289 0.36 -6.99 -1.16
C TYR A 289 -0.55 -7.94 -1.93
N LEU A 290 -0.99 -9.01 -1.26
CA LEU A 290 -1.93 -9.96 -1.85
C LEU A 290 -3.32 -9.33 -1.84
N PHE A 291 -3.93 -9.25 -3.02
CA PHE A 291 -5.23 -8.63 -3.24
C PHE A 291 -5.93 -9.37 -4.37
N ASP A 292 -6.67 -10.43 -4.02
CA ASP A 292 -7.21 -11.37 -5.01
C ASP A 292 -8.74 -11.37 -5.04
N ALA A 293 -9.29 -11.00 -6.19
CA ALA A 293 -10.73 -10.93 -6.42
C ALA A 293 -11.39 -12.31 -6.54
N LYS A 294 -10.60 -13.30 -6.94
CA LYS A 294 -11.06 -14.62 -7.39
C LYS A 294 -10.80 -15.72 -6.37
N PHE A 295 -10.45 -15.35 -5.15
CA PHE A 295 -10.03 -16.28 -4.11
C PHE A 295 -11.09 -17.34 -3.79
N THR A 296 -12.37 -16.97 -3.88
CA THR A 296 -13.49 -17.86 -3.65
C THR A 296 -13.70 -18.88 -4.77
N GLU A 297 -13.38 -18.54 -6.02
CA GLU A 297 -13.42 -19.51 -7.12
C GLU A 297 -12.17 -20.42 -7.09
N LYS A 298 -11.02 -19.88 -6.70
CA LYS A 298 -9.76 -20.62 -6.59
C LYS A 298 -9.75 -21.59 -5.40
N VAL A 299 -10.31 -21.16 -4.27
CA VAL A 299 -10.38 -21.89 -2.99
C VAL A 299 -11.79 -21.75 -2.40
N PRO A 300 -12.76 -22.58 -2.83
CA PRO A 300 -14.15 -22.51 -2.38
C PRO A 300 -14.33 -22.64 -0.86
N GLU A 301 -13.42 -23.31 -0.16
CA GLU A 301 -13.35 -23.38 1.30
C GLU A 301 -13.33 -22.00 1.94
N MET A 302 -12.51 -21.09 1.42
CA MET A 302 -12.40 -19.72 1.93
C MET A 302 -13.71 -18.95 1.71
N GLY A 303 -14.44 -19.24 0.63
CA GLY A 303 -15.76 -18.65 0.38
C GLY A 303 -16.85 -19.14 1.34
N ARG A 304 -16.71 -20.33 1.92
CA ARG A 304 -17.64 -20.89 2.92
C ARG A 304 -17.32 -20.46 4.35
N ASP A 305 -16.16 -19.83 4.57
CA ASP A 305 -15.69 -19.46 5.90
C ASP A 305 -16.11 -18.04 6.33
N TYR A 306 -16.91 -17.35 5.52
CA TYR A 306 -17.48 -16.04 5.85
C TYR A 306 -18.84 -15.83 5.20
N GLU A 307 -19.57 -14.83 5.70
CA GLU A 307 -20.84 -14.36 5.12
C GLU A 307 -20.87 -12.83 5.08
N VAL A 308 -21.58 -12.21 4.14
CA VAL A 308 -21.72 -10.75 4.11
C VAL A 308 -22.49 -10.28 5.36
N PRO A 309 -21.92 -9.35 6.17
CA PRO A 309 -22.61 -8.82 7.35
C PRO A 309 -23.98 -8.23 7.00
N ALA A 310 -24.95 -8.33 7.91
CA ALA A 310 -26.35 -8.00 7.65
C ALA A 310 -26.56 -6.58 7.06
N TYR A 311 -25.72 -5.62 7.46
CA TYR A 311 -25.72 -4.23 7.00
C TYR A 311 -25.46 -4.05 5.51
N PHE A 312 -24.75 -5.00 4.88
CA PHE A 312 -24.23 -4.86 3.51
C PHE A 312 -24.83 -5.88 2.55
N ARG A 313 -25.92 -6.56 2.94
CA ARG A 313 -26.57 -7.61 2.12
C ARG A 313 -27.33 -7.07 0.91
N GLU A 314 -27.73 -5.80 0.95
CA GLU A 314 -28.27 -5.14 -0.24
C GLU A 314 -27.11 -4.78 -1.16
N ASP A 315 -26.94 -5.57 -2.22
CA ASP A 315 -25.94 -5.33 -3.25
C ASP A 315 -26.57 -5.35 -4.65
N LEU A 316 -26.96 -4.17 -5.10
CA LEU A 316 -27.65 -3.95 -6.36
C LEU A 316 -26.80 -4.29 -7.57
N PHE A 317 -25.46 -4.24 -7.51
CA PHE A 317 -24.64 -4.75 -8.63
C PHE A 317 -24.85 -6.25 -8.88
N GLY A 318 -25.40 -6.99 -7.89
CA GLY A 318 -25.79 -8.39 -8.06
C GLY A 318 -26.79 -8.65 -9.19
N VAL A 319 -27.59 -7.66 -9.61
CA VAL A 319 -28.54 -7.83 -10.73
C VAL A 319 -27.86 -8.06 -12.09
N LEU A 320 -26.57 -7.75 -12.20
CA LEU A 320 -25.77 -7.99 -13.41
C LEU A 320 -25.30 -9.44 -13.54
N GLY A 321 -25.47 -10.28 -12.50
CA GLY A 321 -24.98 -11.65 -12.51
C GLY A 321 -23.47 -11.71 -12.77
N GLU A 322 -23.04 -12.54 -13.72
CA GLU A 322 -21.63 -12.72 -14.10
C GLU A 322 -21.01 -11.49 -14.80
N GLU A 323 -21.81 -10.54 -15.29
CA GLU A 323 -21.30 -9.30 -15.89
C GLU A 323 -20.93 -8.22 -14.86
N ARG A 324 -21.18 -8.48 -13.57
CA ARG A 324 -20.87 -7.52 -12.51
C ARG A 324 -19.36 -7.25 -12.43
N PRO A 325 -18.96 -6.04 -12.04
CA PRO A 325 -17.57 -5.79 -11.68
C PRO A 325 -17.08 -6.66 -10.51
N ASP A 326 -15.77 -6.93 -10.47
CA ASP A 326 -15.07 -7.44 -9.30
C ASP A 326 -15.50 -6.63 -8.06
N HIS A 327 -15.86 -7.33 -6.99
CA HIS A 327 -16.54 -6.71 -5.85
C HIS A 327 -16.08 -7.22 -4.49
N ARG A 328 -15.27 -8.28 -4.46
CA ARG A 328 -14.81 -8.91 -3.22
C ARG A 328 -13.36 -9.29 -3.37
N TRP A 329 -12.57 -9.07 -2.33
CA TRP A 329 -11.15 -9.43 -2.33
C TRP A 329 -10.74 -10.02 -0.99
N VAL A 330 -9.90 -11.04 -1.04
CA VAL A 330 -9.07 -11.40 0.11
C VAL A 330 -7.81 -10.56 0.07
N ILE A 331 -7.42 -10.06 1.24
CA ILE A 331 -6.30 -9.17 1.40
C ILE A 331 -5.36 -9.75 2.46
N ILE A 332 -4.12 -10.04 2.07
CA ILE A 332 -3.11 -10.59 2.97
C ILE A 332 -1.84 -9.76 2.82
N GLY A 333 -1.21 -9.34 3.92
CA GLY A 333 0.07 -8.66 3.84
C GLY A 333 0.83 -8.51 5.15
N PRO A 334 2.16 -8.32 5.07
CA PRO A 334 3.00 -8.07 6.23
C PRO A 334 2.77 -6.67 6.82
N ALA A 335 3.33 -6.44 8.01
CA ALA A 335 3.35 -5.11 8.61
C ALA A 335 4.04 -4.09 7.68
N GLY A 336 3.47 -2.88 7.60
CA GLY A 336 3.92 -1.82 6.70
C GLY A 336 3.34 -1.87 5.28
N SER A 337 2.74 -3.00 4.86
CA SER A 337 1.99 -3.04 3.61
C SER A 337 0.61 -2.40 3.75
N GLY A 338 -0.06 -2.09 2.65
CA GLY A 338 -1.37 -1.46 2.67
C GLY A 338 -1.70 -0.74 1.37
N SER A 339 -2.65 0.19 1.43
CA SER A 339 -3.08 1.02 0.31
C SER A 339 -2.89 2.49 0.66
N SER A 340 -2.23 3.23 -0.23
CA SER A 340 -2.16 4.70 -0.18
C SER A 340 -3.56 5.33 -0.35
N PHE A 341 -3.65 6.66 -0.23
CA PHE A 341 -4.93 7.35 -0.42
C PHE A 341 -5.56 7.05 -1.78
N HIS A 342 -6.79 6.57 -1.74
CA HIS A 342 -7.64 6.35 -2.91
C HIS A 342 -9.10 6.55 -2.53
N VAL A 343 -9.95 6.62 -3.55
CA VAL A 343 -11.41 6.54 -3.44
C VAL A 343 -11.83 5.24 -4.12
N ASP A 344 -12.77 4.53 -3.53
CA ASP A 344 -13.29 3.29 -4.13
C ASP A 344 -13.83 3.52 -5.54
N PRO A 345 -13.55 2.60 -6.48
CA PRO A 345 -13.96 2.76 -7.87
C PRO A 345 -15.48 2.68 -8.04
N ASN A 346 -15.94 3.08 -9.22
CA ASN A 346 -17.35 3.00 -9.64
C ASN A 346 -18.32 3.76 -8.72
N SER A 347 -17.82 4.64 -7.85
CA SER A 347 -18.62 5.31 -6.81
C SER A 347 -19.35 4.33 -5.88
N THR A 348 -18.73 3.18 -5.61
CA THR A 348 -19.27 2.20 -4.65
C THR A 348 -19.02 2.66 -3.21
N SER A 349 -19.74 2.05 -2.27
CA SER A 349 -19.33 1.99 -0.86
C SER A 349 -18.63 0.66 -0.62
N ALA A 350 -17.87 0.55 0.46
CA ALA A 350 -17.20 -0.70 0.81
C ALA A 350 -17.30 -1.02 2.30
N TRP A 351 -17.04 -2.27 2.63
CA TRP A 351 -16.76 -2.70 4.00
C TRP A 351 -15.49 -3.55 4.02
N ASN A 352 -14.72 -3.43 5.10
CA ASN A 352 -13.48 -4.17 5.29
C ASN A 352 -13.47 -4.87 6.65
N ALA A 353 -13.51 -6.20 6.64
CA ALA A 353 -13.49 -7.06 7.81
C ALA A 353 -12.08 -7.58 8.09
N VAL A 354 -11.52 -7.24 9.25
CA VAL A 354 -10.20 -7.74 9.66
C VAL A 354 -10.38 -9.08 10.37
N ILE A 355 -9.77 -10.12 9.82
CA ILE A 355 -9.84 -11.50 10.34
C ILE A 355 -8.64 -11.77 11.25
N LYS A 356 -7.46 -11.28 10.86
CA LYS A 356 -6.21 -11.36 11.63
C LYS A 356 -5.45 -10.03 11.53
N GLY A 357 -4.75 -9.67 12.60
CA GLY A 357 -3.89 -8.48 12.66
C GLY A 357 -4.66 -7.20 12.99
N ALA A 358 -4.05 -6.07 12.65
CA ALA A 358 -4.60 -4.74 12.87
C ALA A 358 -4.22 -3.78 11.75
N LYS A 359 -5.18 -2.94 11.36
CA LYS A 359 -5.03 -1.95 10.29
C LYS A 359 -5.31 -0.55 10.82
N LYS A 360 -4.41 0.40 10.59
CA LYS A 360 -4.67 1.82 10.82
C LYS A 360 -5.34 2.41 9.58
N TRP A 361 -6.47 3.06 9.81
CA TRP A 361 -7.24 3.79 8.81
C TRP A 361 -7.12 5.29 9.01
N VAL A 362 -6.96 6.01 7.92
CA VAL A 362 -7.04 7.48 7.86
C VAL A 362 -7.97 7.84 6.72
N MET A 363 -9.04 8.58 7.00
CA MET A 363 -10.10 8.86 6.03
C MET A 363 -10.45 10.35 5.99
N PHE A 364 -10.55 10.89 4.77
CA PHE A 364 -11.03 12.25 4.53
C PHE A 364 -12.38 12.22 3.82
N PRO A 365 -13.29 13.16 4.15
CA PRO A 365 -14.59 13.23 3.48
C PRO A 365 -14.41 13.57 1.99
N PRO A 366 -15.40 13.26 1.13
CA PRO A 366 -15.25 13.33 -0.32
C PRO A 366 -14.81 14.70 -0.87
N GLU A 367 -15.19 15.78 -0.20
CA GLU A 367 -14.86 17.16 -0.60
C GLU A 367 -13.45 17.61 -0.18
N VAL A 368 -12.67 16.77 0.50
CA VAL A 368 -11.35 17.12 1.04
C VAL A 368 -10.29 16.20 0.46
N VAL A 369 -9.45 16.77 -0.42
CA VAL A 369 -8.26 16.07 -0.91
C VAL A 369 -7.22 15.98 0.22
N PRO A 370 -6.66 14.79 0.52
CA PRO A 370 -5.65 14.63 1.55
C PRO A 370 -4.38 15.44 1.24
N PRO A 371 -3.64 15.93 2.26
CA PRO A 371 -2.37 16.64 2.03
C PRO A 371 -1.36 15.77 1.27
N GLY A 372 -0.68 16.34 0.29
CA GLY A 372 0.28 15.63 -0.57
C GLY A 372 -0.37 14.77 -1.67
N VAL A 373 -1.70 14.74 -1.75
CA VAL A 373 -2.44 14.06 -2.81
C VAL A 373 -2.93 15.09 -3.82
N HIS A 374 -2.74 14.79 -5.09
CA HIS A 374 -3.07 15.67 -6.21
C HIS A 374 -3.78 14.86 -7.31
N PRO A 375 -5.11 14.77 -7.28
CA PRO A 375 -5.88 14.15 -8.36
C PRO A 375 -5.89 15.05 -9.60
N SER A 376 -5.90 14.46 -10.79
CA SER A 376 -6.15 15.15 -12.05
C SER A 376 -7.57 15.72 -12.09
N ALA A 377 -7.81 16.71 -12.95
CA ALA A 377 -9.11 17.37 -13.05
C ALA A 377 -10.27 16.42 -13.41
N ASP A 378 -9.95 15.35 -14.14
CA ASP A 378 -10.88 14.30 -14.55
C ASP A 378 -10.93 13.10 -13.59
N GLY A 379 -10.07 13.09 -12.56
CA GLY A 379 -9.95 12.04 -11.55
C GLY A 379 -9.31 10.74 -12.04
N ALA A 380 -8.76 10.71 -13.25
CA ALA A 380 -8.14 9.51 -13.83
C ALA A 380 -6.76 9.20 -13.25
N GLU A 381 -6.02 10.23 -12.86
CA GLU A 381 -4.69 10.09 -12.27
C GLU A 381 -4.66 10.70 -10.88
N VAL A 382 -3.94 10.05 -9.97
CA VAL A 382 -3.73 10.56 -8.61
C VAL A 382 -2.24 10.51 -8.31
N THR A 383 -1.64 11.68 -8.20
CA THR A 383 -0.28 11.80 -7.67
C THR A 383 -0.34 11.79 -6.15
N SER A 384 0.43 10.93 -5.50
CA SER A 384 0.50 10.79 -4.05
C SER A 384 1.93 10.42 -3.62
N PRO A 385 2.27 10.51 -2.33
CA PRO A 385 3.57 10.05 -1.85
C PRO A 385 3.83 8.59 -2.26
N VAL A 386 5.10 8.28 -2.51
CA VAL A 386 5.54 6.97 -3.00
C VAL A 386 5.11 5.86 -2.06
N SER A 387 5.22 6.05 -0.74
CA SER A 387 4.80 5.09 0.27
C SER A 387 3.87 5.69 1.32
N ILE A 388 3.12 4.82 2.01
CA ILE A 388 2.28 5.22 3.15
C ILE A 388 3.13 5.85 4.25
N MET A 389 4.31 5.29 4.50
CA MET A 389 5.21 5.78 5.53
C MET A 389 5.73 7.20 5.22
N GLU A 390 6.07 7.46 3.96
CA GLU A 390 6.41 8.80 3.50
C GLU A 390 5.29 9.81 3.76
N TRP A 391 4.03 9.41 3.54
CA TRP A 391 2.89 10.28 3.83
C TRP A 391 2.83 10.64 5.32
N PHE A 392 3.00 9.65 6.22
CA PHE A 392 3.03 9.91 7.66
C PHE A 392 4.15 10.85 8.08
N MET A 393 5.34 10.71 7.49
CA MET A 393 6.49 11.56 7.78
C MET A 393 6.26 13.02 7.39
N ASN A 394 5.77 13.23 6.18
CA ASN A 394 5.83 14.54 5.53
C ASN A 394 4.51 15.30 5.62
N PHE A 395 3.38 14.60 5.74
CA PHE A 395 2.05 15.19 5.54
C PHE A 395 1.09 14.99 6.72
N TYR A 396 1.26 13.97 7.55
CA TYR A 396 0.37 13.75 8.70
C TYR A 396 0.37 14.93 9.68
N GLY A 397 1.52 15.58 9.89
CA GLY A 397 1.62 16.77 10.73
C GLY A 397 0.71 17.92 10.28
N ALA A 398 0.56 18.10 8.96
CA ALA A 398 -0.30 19.13 8.37
C ALA A 398 -1.80 18.90 8.65
N CYS A 399 -2.20 17.66 8.99
CA CYS A 399 -3.58 17.33 9.35
C CYS A 399 -4.06 18.07 10.60
N LYS A 400 -3.13 18.53 11.47
CA LYS A 400 -3.48 19.30 12.68
C LYS A 400 -4.15 20.64 12.35
N THR A 401 -3.81 21.25 11.22
CA THR A 401 -4.31 22.56 10.81
C THR A 401 -5.17 22.52 9.54
N TRP A 402 -5.52 21.31 9.07
CA TRP A 402 -6.34 21.13 7.88
C TRP A 402 -7.79 21.55 8.12
N GLU A 403 -8.46 22.12 7.10
CA GLU A 403 -9.82 22.65 7.19
C GLU A 403 -10.82 21.65 7.80
N LYS A 404 -10.74 20.40 7.33
CA LYS A 404 -11.43 19.25 7.89
C LYS A 404 -10.41 18.17 8.19
N ARG A 405 -10.24 17.87 9.48
CA ARG A 405 -9.31 16.84 9.94
C ARG A 405 -9.79 15.46 9.48
N PRO A 406 -8.86 14.52 9.22
CA PRO A 406 -9.25 13.15 8.94
C PRO A 406 -9.92 12.51 10.15
N VAL A 407 -10.81 11.56 9.86
CA VAL A 407 -11.26 10.57 10.84
C VAL A 407 -10.37 9.34 10.75
N GLU A 408 -10.08 8.74 11.88
CA GLU A 408 -9.07 7.68 11.98
C GLU A 408 -9.55 6.59 12.93
N CYS A 409 -9.06 5.36 12.74
CA CYS A 409 -9.20 4.31 13.74
C CYS A 409 -8.13 3.24 13.55
N ILE A 410 -7.96 2.38 14.56
CA ILE A 410 -7.30 1.08 14.39
C ILE A 410 -8.40 0.01 14.37
N CYS A 411 -8.55 -0.64 13.23
CA CYS A 411 -9.44 -1.78 13.04
C CYS A 411 -8.66 -3.07 13.33
N ARG A 412 -9.14 -3.85 14.30
CA ARG A 412 -8.52 -5.09 14.80
C ARG A 412 -9.28 -6.31 14.35
N ALA A 413 -8.67 -7.49 14.50
CA ALA A 413 -9.33 -8.77 14.25
C ALA A 413 -10.72 -8.84 14.93
N GLY A 414 -11.75 -9.19 14.15
CA GLY A 414 -13.15 -9.24 14.59
C GLY A 414 -13.96 -7.97 14.27
N GLU A 415 -13.32 -6.89 13.84
CA GLU A 415 -13.95 -5.61 13.55
C GLU A 415 -14.15 -5.37 12.04
N VAL A 416 -15.13 -4.54 11.69
CA VAL A 416 -15.45 -4.17 10.30
C VAL A 416 -15.49 -2.66 10.16
N VAL A 417 -14.76 -2.09 9.21
CA VAL A 417 -14.88 -0.67 8.85
C VAL A 417 -15.86 -0.53 7.69
N PHE A 418 -16.86 0.34 7.84
CA PHE A 418 -17.69 0.84 6.73
C PHE A 418 -17.01 2.05 6.08
N VAL A 419 -16.80 1.95 4.77
CA VAL A 419 -16.24 3.00 3.92
C VAL A 419 -17.37 3.55 3.03
N PRO A 420 -17.90 4.74 3.35
CA PRO A 420 -18.98 5.31 2.55
C PRO A 420 -18.46 5.79 1.19
N ASN A 421 -19.38 5.90 0.23
CA ASN A 421 -19.07 6.37 -1.10
C ASN A 421 -18.29 7.71 -1.11
N GLY A 422 -17.24 7.76 -1.92
CA GLY A 422 -16.48 8.98 -2.20
C GLY A 422 -15.41 9.32 -1.16
N TRP A 423 -15.30 8.57 -0.06
CA TRP A 423 -14.32 8.86 0.98
C TRP A 423 -12.90 8.50 0.54
N TRP A 424 -11.99 9.47 0.64
CA TRP A 424 -10.57 9.22 0.52
C TRP A 424 -10.11 8.40 1.72
N HIS A 425 -9.40 7.31 1.49
CA HIS A 425 -8.91 6.48 2.59
C HIS A 425 -7.54 5.87 2.31
N LEU A 426 -6.74 5.81 3.36
CA LEU A 426 -5.43 5.17 3.41
C LEU A 426 -5.44 4.13 4.53
N VAL A 427 -4.83 2.98 4.25
CA VAL A 427 -4.78 1.84 5.17
C VAL A 427 -3.36 1.31 5.26
N ILE A 428 -2.83 1.17 6.48
CA ILE A 428 -1.54 0.50 6.74
C ILE A 428 -1.73 -0.66 7.72
N ASN A 429 -1.17 -1.82 7.37
CA ASN A 429 -1.09 -2.97 8.25
C ASN A 429 -0.06 -2.70 9.35
N LEU A 430 -0.50 -2.75 10.61
CA LEU A 430 0.39 -2.61 11.76
C LEU A 430 1.09 -3.93 12.10
N GLU A 431 0.47 -5.04 11.69
CA GLU A 431 0.90 -6.42 11.89
C GLU A 431 0.65 -7.23 10.61
N GLU A 432 1.15 -8.47 10.53
CA GLU A 432 0.64 -9.38 9.50
C GLU A 432 -0.88 -9.45 9.59
N SER A 433 -1.54 -9.11 8.49
CA SER A 433 -2.99 -8.95 8.47
C SER A 433 -3.64 -9.79 7.39
N ILE A 434 -4.79 -10.36 7.72
CA ILE A 434 -5.70 -11.03 6.79
C ILE A 434 -7.06 -10.33 6.90
N ALA A 435 -7.63 -9.91 5.79
CA ALA A 435 -8.93 -9.25 5.74
C ALA A 435 -9.72 -9.66 4.50
N ILE A 436 -11.03 -9.46 4.56
CA ILE A 436 -11.93 -9.49 3.41
C ILE A 436 -12.50 -8.09 3.24
N THR A 437 -12.52 -7.60 2.00
CA THR A 437 -13.21 -6.36 1.66
C THR A 437 -14.22 -6.63 0.57
N GLN A 438 -15.36 -5.94 0.60
CA GLN A 438 -16.27 -5.93 -0.54
C GLN A 438 -16.80 -4.54 -0.82
N ASN A 439 -16.94 -4.24 -2.11
CA ASN A 439 -17.60 -3.06 -2.63
C ASN A 439 -19.04 -3.44 -2.99
N TYR A 440 -20.00 -2.59 -2.63
CA TYR A 440 -21.41 -2.86 -2.81
C TYR A 440 -22.19 -1.61 -3.21
N VAL A 441 -23.34 -1.84 -3.85
CA VAL A 441 -24.28 -0.77 -4.21
C VAL A 441 -25.57 -0.99 -3.46
N SER A 442 -25.99 -0.02 -2.66
CA SER A 442 -27.31 -0.02 -2.03
C SER A 442 -28.19 1.06 -2.66
N ARG A 443 -29.44 1.14 -2.23
CA ARG A 443 -30.32 2.27 -2.61
C ARG A 443 -29.73 3.64 -2.20
N ARG A 444 -28.79 3.69 -1.25
CA ARG A 444 -28.22 4.94 -0.73
C ARG A 444 -27.10 5.52 -1.60
N ASN A 445 -26.41 4.70 -2.38
CA ASN A 445 -25.36 5.15 -3.30
C ASN A 445 -25.68 4.87 -4.79
N LEU A 446 -26.83 4.24 -5.12
CA LEU A 446 -27.18 3.90 -6.50
C LEU A 446 -27.13 5.08 -7.48
N LEU A 447 -27.64 6.25 -7.08
CA LEU A 447 -27.61 7.44 -7.94
C LEU A 447 -26.17 7.92 -8.17
N ASN A 448 -25.33 7.91 -7.13
CA ASN A 448 -23.91 8.25 -7.23
C ASN A 448 -23.16 7.31 -8.18
N VAL A 449 -23.49 6.01 -8.16
CA VAL A 449 -22.93 5.00 -9.06
C VAL A 449 -23.38 5.27 -10.50
N LEU A 450 -24.67 5.46 -10.74
CA LEU A 450 -25.18 5.75 -12.08
C LEU A 450 -24.59 7.03 -12.66
N ASP A 451 -24.47 8.09 -11.86
CA ASP A 451 -23.85 9.35 -12.28
C ASP A 451 -22.37 9.18 -12.62
N PHE A 452 -21.63 8.38 -11.84
CA PHE A 452 -20.23 8.05 -12.12
C PHE A 452 -20.08 7.26 -13.42
N LEU A 453 -20.88 6.22 -13.62
CA LEU A 453 -20.82 5.36 -14.79
C LEU A 453 -21.22 6.10 -16.09
N LYS A 454 -21.93 7.23 -15.98
CA LYS A 454 -22.32 8.07 -17.12
C LYS A 454 -21.25 9.11 -17.52
N ARG A 455 -20.18 9.26 -16.74
CA ARG A 455 -19.15 10.28 -17.02
C ARG A 455 -18.49 10.04 -18.40
N PRO A 456 -18.09 11.10 -19.13
CA PRO A 456 -17.47 10.95 -20.45
C PRO A 456 -16.20 10.09 -20.44
N ASN A 457 -15.45 10.10 -19.34
CA ASN A 457 -14.23 9.30 -19.14
C ASN A 457 -14.48 7.98 -18.37
N ALA A 458 -15.73 7.51 -18.27
CA ALA A 458 -16.05 6.27 -17.55
C ALA A 458 -15.27 5.06 -18.09
N SER A 459 -14.95 5.01 -19.38
CA SER A 459 -14.14 3.93 -19.97
C SER A 459 -12.74 3.80 -19.35
N GLU A 460 -12.20 4.89 -18.81
CA GLU A 460 -10.90 4.93 -18.14
C GLU A 460 -11.04 4.66 -16.64
N LEU A 461 -12.08 5.26 -16.01
CA LEU A 461 -12.29 5.23 -14.57
C LEU A 461 -12.96 3.95 -14.04
N VAL A 462 -13.78 3.29 -14.87
CA VAL A 462 -14.49 2.07 -14.46
C VAL A 462 -13.49 0.93 -14.28
N SER A 463 -13.59 0.24 -13.15
CA SER A 463 -12.71 -0.89 -12.83
C SER A 463 -13.50 -2.14 -12.45
N GLY A 464 -12.80 -3.27 -12.38
CA GLY A 464 -13.36 -4.58 -12.06
C GLY A 464 -14.14 -5.25 -13.20
N THR A 465 -14.22 -4.65 -14.39
CA THR A 465 -14.87 -5.26 -15.55
C THR A 465 -14.16 -4.93 -16.87
N THR A 466 -14.35 -5.79 -17.87
CA THR A 466 -13.90 -5.57 -19.25
C THR A 466 -14.88 -4.69 -20.03
N ASP A 467 -16.17 -4.69 -19.69
CA ASP A 467 -17.19 -3.91 -20.40
C ASP A 467 -17.39 -2.54 -19.73
N ARG A 468 -16.36 -1.69 -19.82
CA ARG A 468 -16.35 -0.38 -19.17
C ARG A 468 -17.27 0.64 -19.82
N VAL A 469 -17.60 0.44 -21.10
CA VAL A 469 -18.36 1.41 -21.90
C VAL A 469 -19.86 1.24 -21.69
N ASN A 470 -20.37 -0.01 -21.67
CA ASN A 470 -21.80 -0.26 -21.63
C ASN A 470 -22.34 -0.52 -20.21
N LEU A 471 -21.47 -0.49 -19.19
CA LEU A 471 -21.83 -0.83 -17.82
C LEU A 471 -22.99 0.03 -17.29
N HIS A 472 -23.01 1.34 -17.60
CA HIS A 472 -24.11 2.23 -17.19
C HIS A 472 -25.47 1.73 -17.67
N ASP A 473 -25.61 1.50 -18.98
CA ASP A 473 -26.89 1.15 -19.58
C ASP A 473 -27.32 -0.25 -19.20
N LYS A 474 -26.39 -1.21 -19.18
CA LYS A 474 -26.65 -2.57 -18.68
C LYS A 474 -27.16 -2.54 -17.25
N PHE A 475 -26.47 -1.81 -16.36
CA PHE A 475 -26.84 -1.73 -14.95
C PHE A 475 -28.19 -1.04 -14.75
N ARG A 476 -28.41 0.12 -15.39
CA ARG A 476 -29.69 0.85 -15.33
C ARG A 476 -30.86 -0.01 -15.83
N ASN A 477 -30.67 -0.74 -16.92
CA ASN A 477 -31.69 -1.60 -17.49
C ASN A 477 -31.98 -2.81 -16.59
N ALA A 478 -30.95 -3.48 -16.08
CA ALA A 478 -31.10 -4.62 -15.18
C ALA A 478 -31.82 -4.23 -13.87
N ILE A 479 -31.54 -3.03 -13.33
CA ILE A 479 -32.30 -2.48 -12.19
C ILE A 479 -33.76 -2.21 -12.55
N ASN A 480 -34.05 -1.59 -13.69
CA ASN A 480 -35.44 -1.33 -14.10
C ASN A 480 -36.24 -2.61 -14.34
N MET A 481 -35.59 -3.69 -14.80
CA MET A 481 -36.21 -5.00 -14.97
C MET A 481 -36.49 -5.69 -13.62
N THR A 482 -35.51 -5.65 -12.71
CA THR A 482 -35.60 -6.36 -11.41
C THR A 482 -36.43 -5.58 -10.39
N TYR A 483 -36.33 -4.25 -10.41
CA TYR A 483 -36.99 -3.33 -9.49
C TYR A 483 -37.64 -2.15 -10.24
N PRO A 484 -38.77 -2.38 -10.94
CA PRO A 484 -39.43 -1.35 -11.72
C PRO A 484 -39.77 -0.10 -10.89
N GLY A 485 -39.34 1.07 -11.38
CA GLY A 485 -39.65 2.37 -10.75
C GLY A 485 -38.69 2.80 -9.65
N MET A 486 -37.79 1.94 -9.16
CA MET A 486 -36.86 2.26 -8.07
C MET A 486 -36.01 3.50 -8.36
N ILE A 487 -35.38 3.57 -9.53
CA ILE A 487 -34.51 4.70 -9.90
C ILE A 487 -35.29 6.02 -9.89
N LYS A 488 -36.49 6.02 -10.51
CA LYS A 488 -37.36 7.21 -10.54
C LYS A 488 -37.79 7.65 -9.14
N GLN A 489 -38.10 6.69 -8.27
CA GLN A 489 -38.44 6.98 -6.88
C GLN A 489 -37.27 7.62 -6.14
N LEU A 490 -36.06 7.05 -6.26
CA LEU A 490 -34.86 7.59 -5.62
C LEU A 490 -34.50 8.98 -6.17
N GLU A 491 -34.63 9.20 -7.48
CA GLU A 491 -34.44 10.52 -8.10
C GLU A 491 -35.42 11.55 -7.52
N LEU A 492 -36.70 11.19 -7.34
CA LEU A 492 -37.71 12.05 -6.74
C LEU A 492 -37.41 12.36 -5.26
N GLU A 493 -37.06 11.34 -4.47
CA GLU A 493 -36.69 11.50 -3.06
C GLU A 493 -35.45 12.40 -2.90
N ALA A 494 -34.45 12.23 -3.76
CA ALA A 494 -33.24 13.05 -3.77
C ALA A 494 -33.56 14.53 -4.08
N GLN A 495 -34.42 14.79 -5.07
CA GLN A 495 -34.89 16.14 -5.40
C GLN A 495 -35.66 16.78 -4.24
N GLN A 496 -36.55 16.04 -3.59
CA GLN A 496 -37.30 16.52 -2.42
C GLN A 496 -36.37 16.86 -1.24
N LYS A 497 -35.40 15.99 -0.94
CA LYS A 497 -34.38 16.24 0.10
C LYS A 497 -33.51 17.46 -0.22
N ALA A 498 -33.07 17.60 -1.47
CA ALA A 498 -32.30 18.77 -1.91
C ALA A 498 -33.11 20.07 -1.78
N ALA A 499 -34.39 20.05 -2.16
CA ALA A 499 -35.30 21.19 -2.00
C ALA A 499 -35.54 21.53 -0.52
N ALA A 500 -35.74 20.52 0.35
CA ALA A 500 -35.90 20.71 1.78
C ALA A 500 -34.64 21.30 2.43
N ARG A 501 -33.45 20.85 2.02
CA ARG A 501 -32.17 21.39 2.50
C ARG A 501 -31.99 22.85 2.07
N LYS A 502 -32.30 23.20 0.82
CA LYS A 502 -32.26 24.59 0.33
C LYS A 502 -33.22 25.49 1.11
N LYS A 503 -34.44 25.03 1.41
CA LYS A 503 -35.41 25.77 2.25
C LYS A 503 -34.89 25.98 3.68
N LYS A 504 -34.27 24.97 4.29
CA LYS A 504 -33.65 25.10 5.63
C LYS A 504 -32.50 26.12 5.64
N VAL A 505 -31.61 26.07 4.65
CA VAL A 505 -30.50 27.04 4.55
C VAL A 505 -31.03 28.46 4.37
N SER A 506 -31.98 28.66 3.45
CA SER A 506 -32.62 29.97 3.24
C SER A 506 -33.36 30.49 4.48
N PHE A 507 -33.98 29.61 5.27
CA PHE A 507 -34.58 29.99 6.57
C PHE A 507 -33.52 30.43 7.60
N TRP A 508 -32.37 29.75 7.66
CA TRP A 508 -31.30 30.15 8.56
C TRP A 508 -30.62 31.44 8.11
N GLU A 509 -30.40 31.64 6.81
CA GLU A 509 -29.90 32.90 6.26
C GLU A 509 -30.86 34.04 6.60
N SER A 510 -32.18 33.86 6.43
CA SER A 510 -33.16 34.89 6.79
C SER A 510 -33.29 35.12 8.30
N ALA A 511 -33.12 34.08 9.14
CA ALA A 511 -33.11 34.22 10.59
C ALA A 511 -31.85 34.90 11.12
N VAL A 512 -30.69 34.67 10.49
CA VAL A 512 -29.43 35.35 10.81
C VAL A 512 -29.48 36.83 10.37
N ASP A 513 -30.02 37.11 9.19
CA ASP A 513 -30.24 38.48 8.72
C ASP A 513 -31.23 39.24 9.63
N ALA A 514 -32.31 38.59 10.09
CA ALA A 514 -33.25 39.19 11.04
C ALA A 514 -32.63 39.46 12.43
N ASN A 515 -31.65 38.66 12.87
CA ASN A 515 -30.96 38.83 14.15
C ASN A 515 -29.80 39.84 14.13
N THR A 516 -29.49 40.47 12.99
CA THR A 516 -28.62 41.66 12.97
C THR A 516 -29.35 42.93 13.45
N GLY A 517 -30.67 42.84 13.68
CA GLY A 517 -31.47 43.81 14.42
C GLY A 517 -31.61 43.47 15.90
N GLY A 518 -30.59 43.79 16.71
CA GLY A 518 -30.63 43.96 18.17
C GLY A 518 -31.61 43.14 19.02
N PHE A 519 -31.17 41.97 19.51
CA PHE A 519 -31.73 41.39 20.74
C PHE A 519 -30.81 41.69 21.93
N LYS A 520 -31.21 42.69 22.74
CA LYS A 520 -30.68 42.89 24.09
C LYS A 520 -31.39 41.90 25.03
N PHE A 521 -30.65 40.99 25.67
CA PHE A 521 -31.13 40.39 26.91
C PHE A 521 -30.82 41.35 28.06
N SER A 522 -31.87 41.83 28.75
CA SER A 522 -31.74 42.45 30.07
C SER A 522 -32.06 41.40 31.14
N PHE A 523 -31.08 41.20 32.03
CA PHE A 523 -31.04 40.40 33.25
C PHE A 523 -30.99 38.87 33.11
#